data_AF-A0A3B8WJS2-F1
#
_entry.id   AF-A0A3B8WJS2-F1
#
_cell.length_a   1.000
_cell.length_b   1.000
_cell.length_c   1.000
_cell.angle_alpha   90.00
_cell.angle_beta   90.00
_cell.angle_gamma   90.00
#
_symmetry.space_group_name_H-M   'P 1'
#
loop_
_entity.id
_entity.type
_entity.pdbx_description
1 polymer ?
#
loop_
_entity_poly.entity_id
_entity_poly.type
_entity_poly.pdbx_seq_one_letter_code
_entity_poly.pdbx_strand_id
1 'polypeptide(L)' 'ELEVVDTDPGMKGDTAQGGSKPATLSTGAVVNVPLFITIGEVL' A
#
# COMPACT_ATOMS: atom_id res chain seq x y z
N GLU A 1 10.19 10.22 -3.41
CA GLU A 1 10.65 9.44 -2.25
C GLU A 1 9.79 9.77 -1.05
N LEU A 2 8.57 9.23 -1.06
CA LEU A 2 7.64 9.25 0.06
C LEU A 2 7.57 7.84 0.63
N GLU A 3 7.80 7.71 1.92
CA GLU A 3 7.78 6.41 2.59
C GLU A 3 6.34 6.04 2.98
N VAL A 4 5.98 4.78 2.75
CA VAL A 4 4.73 4.22 3.26
C VAL A 4 4.87 3.98 4.76
N VAL A 5 4.11 4.72 5.56
CA VAL A 5 4.13 4.61 7.04
C VAL A 5 3.07 3.65 7.57
N ASP A 6 2.00 3.45 6.80
CA ASP A 6 0.92 2.53 7.16
C ASP A 6 0.24 2.00 5.89
N THR A 7 -0.02 0.70 5.82
CA THR A 7 -0.77 0.09 4.72
C THR A 7 -1.30 -1.27 5.15
N ASP A 8 -2.51 -1.60 4.73
CA ASP A 8 -3.10 -2.89 5.07
C ASP A 8 -2.27 -4.04 4.45
N PRO A 9 -1.95 -5.10 5.22
CA PRO A 9 -1.35 -6.30 4.67
C PRO A 9 -2.40 -6.97 3.81
N GLY A 10 -2.32 -6.76 2.49
CA GLY A 10 -3.27 -7.25 1.52
C GLY A 10 -3.62 -8.71 1.80
N MET A 11 -4.88 -8.97 2.14
CA MET A 11 -5.33 -10.32 2.44
C MET A 11 -5.05 -11.19 1.22
N LYS A 12 -4.23 -12.22 1.42
CA LYS A 12 -3.76 -13.21 0.43
C LYS A 12 -4.90 -14.00 -0.26
N GLY A 13 -6.16 -13.63 -0.01
CA GLY A 13 -7.38 -14.32 -0.44
C GLY A 13 -8.12 -13.68 -1.60
N ASP A 14 -7.83 -12.43 -2.00
CA ASP A 14 -8.50 -11.82 -3.16
C ASP A 14 -7.69 -12.10 -4.44
N THR A 15 -7.84 -13.33 -4.91
CA THR A 15 -7.20 -13.85 -6.10
C THR A 15 -7.71 -13.15 -7.37
N ALA A 16 -6.76 -12.75 -8.23
CA ALA A 16 -6.89 -12.67 -9.70
C ALA A 16 -7.33 -11.36 -10.40
N GLN A 17 -7.62 -10.26 -9.71
CA GLN A 17 -7.85 -8.97 -10.40
C GLN A 17 -7.15 -7.81 -9.68
N GLY A 18 -5.89 -7.54 -10.06
CA GLY A 18 -5.13 -6.32 -9.75
C GLY A 18 -5.72 -5.36 -8.71
N GLY A 19 -5.80 -5.79 -7.45
CA GLY A 19 -6.32 -4.96 -6.38
C GLY A 19 -5.33 -3.85 -6.08
N SER A 20 -5.86 -2.66 -5.79
CA SER A 20 -5.09 -1.61 -5.14
C SER A 20 -5.53 -1.51 -3.70
N LYS A 21 -4.59 -1.29 -2.79
CA LYS A 21 -4.85 -1.08 -1.38
C LYS A 21 -4.53 0.37 -1.00
N PRO A 22 -5.27 0.96 -0.06
CA PRO A 22 -4.88 2.24 0.49
C PRO A 22 -3.57 2.11 1.28
N ALA A 23 -2.68 3.07 1.09
CA ALA A 23 -1.45 3.24 1.86
C ALA A 23 -1.32 4.71 2.27
N THR A 24 -0.97 4.91 3.53
CA THR A 24 -0.66 6.20 4.11
C THR A 24 0.84 6.46 3.96
N LEU A 25 1.16 7.62 3.39
CA LEU A 25 2.52 8.09 3.24
C LEU A 25 2.97 8.89 4.47
N SER A 26 4.28 9.08 4.63
CA SER A 26 4.89 9.87 5.71
C SER A 26 4.39 11.32 5.79
N THR A 27 3.79 11.82 4.72
CA THR A 27 3.15 13.15 4.65
C THR A 27 1.71 13.17 5.18
N GLY A 28 1.13 12.01 5.51
CA GLY A 28 -0.27 11.86 5.88
C GLY A 28 -1.23 11.75 4.68
N ALA A 29 -0.71 11.71 3.46
CA ALA A 29 -1.51 11.46 2.26
C ALA A 29 -1.85 9.97 2.12
N VAL A 30 -3.10 9.66 1.77
CA VAL A 30 -3.55 8.28 1.49
C VAL A 30 -3.60 8.07 -0.02
N VAL A 31 -2.86 7.09 -0.52
CA VAL A 31 -2.76 6.75 -1.95
C VAL A 31 -3.06 5.27 -2.18
N ASN A 32 -3.59 4.95 -3.36
CA ASN A 32 -3.86 3.56 -3.75
C ASN A 32 -2.60 2.94 -4.35
N VAL A 33 -2.04 1.96 -3.65
CA VAL A 33 -0.82 1.27 -4.04
C VAL A 33 -1.10 -0.19 -4.37
N PRO A 34 -0.26 -0.85 -5.17
CA PRO A 34 -0.39 -2.28 -5.41
C PRO A 34 -0.33 -3.11 -4.13
N LEU A 35 -0.99 -4.27 -4.13
CA LEU A 35 -1.07 -5.17 -2.97
C LEU A 35 0.28 -5.64 -2.43
N PHE A 36 1.33 -5.65 -3.27
CA PHE A 36 2.68 -6.08 -2.88
C PHE A 36 3.49 -5.01 -2.12
N ILE A 37 3.04 -3.76 -2.10
CA ILE A 37 3.75 -2.67 -1.42
C ILE A 37 3.72 -2.87 0.09
N THR A 38 4.82 -2.60 0.78
CA THR A 38 4.95 -2.80 2.24
C THR A 38 5.29 -1.51 2.99
N ILE A 39 5.11 -1.52 4.31
CA ILE A 39 5.50 -0.40 5.19
C ILE A 39 7.03 -0.25 5.12
N GLY A 40 7.51 0.99 4.93
CA GLY A 40 8.92 1.32 4.74
C GLY A 40 9.38 1.30 3.27
N GLU A 41 8.49 0.99 2.34
CA GLU A 41 8.77 1.11 0.91
C GLU A 41 8.68 2.57 0.44
N VAL A 42 9.58 2.97 -0.45
CA VAL A 42 9.72 4.34 -0.95
C VAL A 42 9.03 4.46 -2.31
N LEU A 43 8.03 5.33 -2.40
CA LEU A 43 7.29 5.68 -3.62
C LEU A 43 7.75 7.01 -4.25
#